data_AF-A0A956HQF1-F1
#
_entry.id   AF-A0A956HQF1-F1
#
_cell.length_a   1.000
_cell.length_b   1.000
_cell.length_c   1.000
_cell.angle_alpha   90.00
_cell.angle_beta   90.00
_cell.angle_gamma   90.00
#
_symmetry.space_group_name_H-M   'P 1'
#
loop_
_entity.id
_entity.type
_entity.pdbx_description
1 polymer ?
#
loop_
_entity_poly.entity_id
_entity_poly.type
_entity_poly.pdbx_seq_one_letter_code
_entity_poly.pdbx_strand_id
1 'polypeptide(L)'
;MSRETRTAARLLWALAGGALACGGGQAEATTEAPPADETSDTDIPMFEKPAPADACEEAPTVDVGRWEGSFASFAGAFGGACGMGGPDAFLRLTIPTRADLRVYAEGEGFVPRVAVTTDACEPGAELACTTDYPPGEPLVIPDLRGGTAIRVVIGVDPDDPILVEPAEGEALDLEFFVDLGLTKVLDEGDRCEPAALGRCVFGTACLPGGDDEPARCQAIAADTCAAPEDVAVPTSGATLQLAADEPQNDAHHLSCTGAGARDRVYRLALPAGLGDGAVLRIHTDHPGVGLGLRAPSCLDADERACAAPAEDGATVDLGDLAALAGDGVAPLLFVELPQEPDAGEVAIELTILDG
;
A
#
# COMPACT_ATOMS: atom_id res chain seq x y z
N MET A 1 -11.55 -39.47 17.82
CA MET A 1 -11.90 -38.35 16.92
C MET A 1 -11.20 -37.13 17.50
N SER A 2 -9.96 -36.93 17.08
CA SER A 2 -8.98 -36.03 17.70
C SER A 2 -9.12 -34.63 17.11
N ARG A 3 -9.18 -33.61 17.97
CA ARG A 3 -9.13 -32.20 17.62
C ARG A 3 -7.66 -31.80 17.46
N GLU A 4 -7.27 -31.35 16.28
CA GLU A 4 -5.95 -30.73 16.07
C GLU A 4 -6.03 -29.23 16.33
N THR A 5 -5.27 -28.83 17.34
CA THR A 5 -4.92 -27.48 17.76
C THR A 5 -3.99 -26.81 16.75
N ARG A 6 -4.37 -25.63 16.22
CA ARG A 6 -3.47 -24.73 15.50
C ARG A 6 -2.62 -23.95 16.50
N THR A 7 -1.31 -24.11 16.40
CA THR A 7 -0.30 -23.41 17.20
C THR A 7 0.03 -22.08 16.51
N ALA A 8 -0.23 -20.97 17.18
CA ALA A 8 0.22 -19.65 16.76
C ALA A 8 1.72 -19.48 17.08
N ALA A 9 2.53 -19.22 16.06
CA ALA A 9 3.93 -18.89 16.21
C ALA A 9 4.09 -17.39 16.52
N ARG A 10 4.54 -17.08 17.74
CA ARG A 10 5.02 -15.76 18.14
C ARG A 10 6.48 -15.64 17.73
N LEU A 11 6.82 -14.75 16.79
CA LEU A 11 8.21 -14.34 16.56
C LEU A 11 8.61 -13.28 17.59
N LEU A 12 9.50 -13.65 18.51
CA LEU A 12 10.27 -12.70 19.32
C LEU A 12 11.46 -12.19 18.50
N TRP A 13 11.57 -10.88 18.34
CA TRP A 13 12.82 -10.23 17.93
C TRP A 13 13.72 -10.07 19.16
N ALA A 14 14.89 -10.71 19.12
CA ALA A 14 15.93 -10.60 20.14
C ALA A 14 16.81 -9.39 19.86
N LEU A 15 16.87 -8.47 20.84
CA LEU A 15 17.83 -7.37 20.91
C LEU A 15 19.23 -7.92 21.23
N ALA A 16 20.16 -7.79 20.28
CA ALA A 16 21.58 -8.03 20.52
C ALA A 16 22.22 -6.78 21.13
N GLY A 17 22.48 -6.84 22.45
CA GLY A 17 23.27 -5.85 23.17
C GLY A 17 24.76 -6.03 22.91
N GLY A 18 25.39 -4.99 22.36
CA GLY A 18 26.85 -4.85 22.28
C GLY A 18 27.38 -4.05 23.46
N ALA A 19 28.08 -4.72 24.37
CA ALA A 19 28.83 -4.11 25.46
C ALA A 19 30.18 -3.57 24.96
N LEU A 20 30.47 -2.29 25.20
CA LEU A 20 31.81 -1.73 25.13
C LEU A 20 32.16 -1.10 26.47
N ALA A 21 33.02 -1.81 27.20
CA ALA A 21 33.69 -1.35 28.41
C ALA A 21 35.00 -0.62 28.04
N CYS A 22 35.16 0.62 28.50
CA CYS A 22 36.48 1.22 28.70
C CYS A 22 36.42 2.40 29.69
N GLY A 23 36.99 2.16 30.88
CA GLY A 23 38.10 2.96 31.42
C GLY A 23 37.90 4.43 31.77
N GLY A 24 37.72 4.68 33.08
CA GLY A 24 38.70 5.42 33.89
C GLY A 24 38.74 6.96 33.79
N GLY A 25 38.54 7.63 34.93
CA GLY A 25 38.97 9.02 35.12
C GLY A 25 38.27 9.73 36.27
N GLN A 26 38.74 9.52 37.51
CA GLN A 26 38.43 10.40 38.64
C GLN A 26 39.04 11.78 38.41
N ALA A 27 38.21 12.82 38.54
CA ALA A 27 38.66 14.17 38.89
C ALA A 27 37.58 14.82 39.76
N GLU A 28 37.84 14.85 41.07
CA GLU A 28 37.11 15.66 42.04
C GLU A 28 37.44 17.14 41.79
N ALA A 29 36.43 17.92 41.39
CA ALA A 29 36.47 19.37 41.44
C ALA A 29 35.19 19.86 42.13
N THR A 30 35.29 20.12 43.42
CA THR A 30 34.28 20.80 44.23
C THR A 30 34.14 22.24 43.73
N THR A 31 33.09 22.50 42.97
CA THR A 31 32.62 23.85 42.64
C THR A 31 31.39 24.12 43.49
N GLU A 32 31.50 25.09 44.40
CA GLU A 32 30.40 25.65 45.18
C GLU A 32 29.25 26.08 44.26
N ALA A 33 28.09 25.45 44.44
CA ALA A 33 26.85 25.82 43.78
C ALA A 33 26.31 27.12 44.39
N PRO A 34 25.98 28.15 43.59
CA PRO A 34 25.24 29.31 44.06
C PRO A 34 23.81 28.88 44.48
N PRO A 35 23.16 29.63 45.40
CA PRO A 35 21.84 29.29 45.91
C PRO A 35 20.82 29.19 44.78
N ALA A 36 20.00 28.14 44.83
CA ALA A 36 18.87 27.94 43.95
C ALA A 36 17.85 29.07 44.15
N ASP A 37 17.78 29.96 43.16
CA ASP A 37 16.71 30.94 43.04
C ASP A 37 15.46 30.18 42.54
N GLU A 38 14.52 29.92 43.46
CA GLU A 38 13.17 29.45 43.16
C GLU A 38 12.41 30.56 42.42
N THR A 39 12.63 30.66 41.12
CA THR A 39 11.88 31.59 40.28
C THR A 39 11.33 30.90 39.05
N SER A 40 10.02 31.06 38.93
CA SER A 40 9.25 31.02 37.69
C SER A 40 8.79 29.63 37.25
N ASP A 41 7.72 29.15 37.90
CA ASP A 41 6.58 28.51 37.23
C ASP A 41 6.16 29.40 36.06
N THR A 42 6.89 29.30 34.96
CA THR A 42 6.50 29.86 33.70
C THR A 42 5.63 28.78 33.10
N ASP A 43 4.31 28.87 33.35
CA ASP A 43 3.31 28.14 32.60
C ASP A 43 3.60 28.36 31.11
N ILE A 44 4.37 27.47 30.51
CA ILE A 44 4.54 27.44 29.07
C ILE A 44 3.14 27.08 28.57
N PRO A 45 2.47 27.98 27.81
CA PRO A 45 1.16 27.65 27.28
C PRO A 45 1.30 26.37 26.48
N MET A 46 0.72 25.28 26.99
CA MET A 46 0.60 24.06 26.23
C MET A 46 -0.22 24.45 25.01
N PHE A 47 0.39 24.35 23.81
CA PHE A 47 -0.33 24.60 22.57
C PHE A 47 -1.41 23.54 22.47
N GLU A 48 -2.65 23.90 22.82
CA GLU A 48 -3.81 23.04 22.62
C GLU A 48 -3.88 22.71 21.13
N LYS A 49 -3.79 21.42 20.82
CA LYS A 49 -3.98 20.93 19.46
C LYS A 49 -5.40 21.30 19.01
N PRO A 50 -5.60 21.85 17.81
CA PRO A 50 -6.94 22.12 17.31
C PRO A 50 -7.76 20.83 17.27
N ALA A 51 -8.98 20.87 17.79
CA ALA A 51 -9.93 19.78 17.70
C ALA A 51 -10.52 19.69 16.28
N PRO A 52 -10.89 18.49 15.79
CA PRO A 52 -11.64 18.33 14.56
C PRO A 52 -12.88 19.24 14.51
N ALA A 53 -13.17 19.82 13.33
CA ALA A 53 -14.35 20.65 13.13
C ALA A 53 -15.57 19.81 12.75
N ASP A 54 -16.77 20.31 13.00
CA ASP A 54 -18.05 19.71 12.57
C ASP A 54 -18.49 20.19 11.17
N ALA A 55 -17.80 21.19 10.61
CA ALA A 55 -18.01 21.70 9.26
C ALA A 55 -16.76 21.55 8.38
N CYS A 56 -16.95 21.04 7.17
CA CYS A 56 -15.87 20.79 6.22
C CYS A 56 -15.05 22.05 5.87
N GLU A 57 -15.71 23.21 5.72
CA GLU A 57 -15.05 24.48 5.41
C GLU A 57 -14.19 24.99 6.58
N GLU A 58 -14.50 24.55 7.80
CA GLU A 58 -13.85 24.94 9.05
C GLU A 58 -12.78 23.95 9.50
N ALA A 59 -12.54 22.88 8.73
CA ALA A 59 -11.57 21.84 9.04
C ALA A 59 -10.18 22.44 9.34
N PRO A 60 -9.67 22.30 10.58
CA PRO A 60 -8.37 22.83 10.93
C PRO A 60 -7.27 22.11 10.15
N THR A 61 -6.22 22.86 9.83
CA THR A 61 -5.01 22.25 9.26
C THR A 61 -4.22 21.57 10.37
N VAL A 62 -3.92 20.28 10.18
CA VAL A 62 -3.20 19.43 11.12
C VAL A 62 -1.95 18.84 10.49
N ASP A 63 -1.01 18.45 11.35
CA ASP A 63 0.18 17.67 10.99
C ASP A 63 -0.07 16.17 11.23
N VAL A 64 0.92 15.35 10.85
CA VAL A 64 0.95 13.92 11.21
C VAL A 64 0.98 13.70 12.72
N GLY A 65 0.40 12.59 13.17
CA GLY A 65 0.35 12.20 14.58
C GLY A 65 -1.06 11.82 15.04
N ARG A 66 -1.20 11.67 16.36
CA ARG A 66 -2.49 11.36 17.01
C ARG A 66 -3.25 12.63 17.33
N TRP A 67 -4.52 12.62 16.96
CA TRP A 67 -5.52 13.67 17.20
C TRP A 67 -6.73 13.07 17.89
N GLU A 68 -7.38 13.88 18.71
CA GLU A 68 -8.53 13.50 19.53
C GLU A 68 -9.71 14.40 19.15
N GLY A 69 -10.91 13.84 19.15
CA GLY A 69 -12.14 14.56 18.89
C GLY A 69 -13.33 13.91 19.59
N SER A 70 -14.48 14.58 19.54
CA SER A 70 -15.71 14.05 20.08
C SER A 70 -16.90 14.48 19.22
N PHE A 71 -17.78 13.53 18.90
CA PHE A 71 -19.04 13.85 18.22
C PHE A 71 -20.11 14.42 19.15
N ALA A 72 -19.87 14.48 20.47
CA ALA A 72 -20.85 14.94 21.45
C ALA A 72 -21.32 16.40 21.21
N SER A 73 -20.51 17.20 20.53
CA SER A 73 -20.81 18.60 20.21
C SER A 73 -21.37 18.82 18.80
N PHE A 74 -21.45 17.78 17.97
CA PHE A 74 -21.71 17.93 16.54
C PHE A 74 -23.22 17.85 16.27
N ALA A 75 -23.83 19.03 16.13
CA ALA A 75 -25.27 19.18 16.03
C ALA A 75 -25.79 18.90 14.61
N GLY A 76 -25.98 17.63 14.27
CA GLY A 76 -26.81 17.22 13.12
C GLY A 76 -26.09 17.15 11.77
N ALA A 77 -26.40 16.07 11.05
CA ALA A 77 -25.75 15.56 9.84
C ALA A 77 -25.46 16.60 8.75
N PHE A 78 -24.46 16.34 7.88
CA PHE A 78 -24.69 16.09 6.45
C PHE A 78 -23.49 15.41 5.74
N GLY A 79 -23.80 14.38 4.96
CA GLY A 79 -22.89 13.69 4.04
C GLY A 79 -22.49 12.30 4.54
N GLY A 80 -21.97 12.23 5.77
CA GLY A 80 -21.35 11.04 6.34
C GLY A 80 -20.02 10.72 5.68
N ALA A 81 -19.00 10.40 6.47
CA ALA A 81 -17.85 9.65 5.98
C ALA A 81 -18.35 8.43 5.17
N CYS A 82 -17.79 8.20 3.98
CA CYS A 82 -18.21 7.17 3.03
C CYS A 82 -19.63 7.37 2.44
N GLY A 83 -20.19 8.58 2.50
CA GLY A 83 -21.51 8.88 1.95
C GLY A 83 -22.68 8.25 2.73
N MET A 84 -22.42 7.77 3.95
CA MET A 84 -23.36 6.98 4.74
C MET A 84 -24.22 7.82 5.71
N GLY A 85 -24.13 9.16 5.68
CA GLY A 85 -24.74 10.02 6.70
C GLY A 85 -24.13 9.87 8.11
N GLY A 86 -24.78 10.48 9.11
CA GLY A 86 -24.30 10.52 10.50
C GLY A 86 -23.56 11.83 10.85
N PRO A 87 -23.07 11.98 12.09
CA PRO A 87 -22.20 13.07 12.48
C PRO A 87 -20.79 12.87 11.91
N ASP A 88 -20.18 13.96 11.45
CA ASP A 88 -18.86 13.97 10.82
C ASP A 88 -17.92 14.94 11.52
N ALA A 89 -16.65 14.58 11.57
CA ALA A 89 -15.53 15.37 12.02
C ALA A 89 -14.58 15.60 10.84
N PHE A 90 -14.07 16.81 10.70
CA PHE A 90 -13.23 17.19 9.58
C PHE A 90 -11.85 17.66 10.07
N LEU A 91 -10.83 17.13 9.42
CA LEU A 91 -9.45 17.57 9.51
C LEU A 91 -8.90 17.87 8.12
N ARG A 92 -7.99 18.82 8.01
CA ARG A 92 -7.28 19.15 6.77
C ARG A 92 -5.80 18.80 6.92
N LEU A 93 -5.26 18.00 6.00
CA LEU A 93 -3.84 17.65 5.98
C LEU A 93 -3.22 18.14 4.67
N THR A 94 -2.06 18.78 4.75
CA THR A 94 -1.23 19.09 3.58
C THR A 94 -0.06 18.13 3.53
N ILE A 95 0.06 17.40 2.43
CA ILE A 95 1.13 16.42 2.20
C ILE A 95 2.44 17.18 1.93
N PRO A 96 3.45 17.13 2.81
CA PRO A 96 4.64 17.99 2.68
C PRO A 96 5.58 17.53 1.55
N THR A 97 5.63 16.23 1.28
CA THR A 97 6.45 15.57 0.26
C THR A 97 5.69 14.39 -0.32
N ARG A 98 6.12 13.87 -1.48
CA ARG A 98 5.58 12.63 -2.04
C ARG A 98 5.55 11.51 -0.98
N ALA A 99 4.39 10.96 -0.67
CA ALA A 99 4.21 10.05 0.46
C ALA A 99 2.95 9.17 0.32
N ASP A 100 2.94 8.02 0.98
CA ASP A 100 1.70 7.32 1.30
C ASP A 100 1.09 7.93 2.55
N LEU A 101 -0.23 8.11 2.52
CA LEU A 101 -1.01 8.44 3.69
C LEU A 101 -1.57 7.17 4.33
N ARG A 102 -1.39 7.05 5.64
CA ARG A 102 -2.08 6.08 6.48
C ARG A 102 -2.99 6.83 7.45
N VAL A 103 -4.27 6.49 7.46
CA VAL A 103 -5.25 7.02 8.42
C VAL A 103 -5.85 5.86 9.20
N TYR A 104 -5.74 5.92 10.52
CA TYR A 104 -6.38 4.97 11.42
C TYR A 104 -7.26 5.74 12.38
N ALA A 105 -8.47 5.26 12.64
CA ALA A 105 -9.37 5.87 13.62
C ALA A 105 -9.93 4.81 14.56
N GLU A 106 -10.10 5.20 15.82
CA GLU A 106 -10.61 4.36 16.89
C GLU A 106 -11.57 5.19 17.74
N GLY A 107 -12.76 4.65 18.03
CA GLY A 107 -13.77 5.28 18.87
C GLY A 107 -13.91 4.54 20.19
N GLU A 108 -14.34 5.23 21.25
CA GLU A 108 -14.67 4.58 22.52
C GLU A 108 -16.00 3.83 22.41
N GLY A 109 -15.92 2.51 22.16
CA GLY A 109 -17.10 1.64 22.05
C GLY A 109 -17.75 1.55 20.67
N PHE A 110 -17.15 2.17 19.64
CA PHE A 110 -17.60 2.10 18.24
C PHE A 110 -16.40 2.09 17.27
N VAL A 111 -16.64 1.75 16.00
CA VAL A 111 -15.61 1.78 14.94
C VAL A 111 -15.90 2.96 14.02
N PRO A 112 -15.10 4.05 14.05
CA PRO A 112 -15.30 5.17 13.16
C PRO A 112 -15.11 4.75 11.69
N ARG A 113 -15.91 5.33 10.79
CA ARG A 113 -15.57 5.36 9.36
C ARG A 113 -14.60 6.50 9.09
N VAL A 114 -13.72 6.28 8.13
CA VAL A 114 -12.83 7.32 7.61
C VAL A 114 -13.00 7.40 6.11
N ALA A 115 -13.26 8.61 5.62
CA ALA A 115 -13.11 8.97 4.22
C ALA A 115 -11.94 9.93 4.06
N VAL A 116 -11.19 9.79 2.98
CA VAL A 116 -10.24 10.81 2.56
C VAL A 116 -10.70 11.39 1.24
N THR A 117 -10.80 12.70 1.19
CA THR A 117 -11.32 13.45 0.04
C THR A 117 -10.29 14.45 -0.44
N THR A 118 -10.47 14.96 -1.65
CA THR A 118 -9.71 16.13 -2.11
C THR A 118 -9.96 17.35 -1.21
N ASP A 119 -9.24 18.46 -1.41
CA ASP A 119 -9.48 19.72 -0.69
C ASP A 119 -10.80 20.43 -1.09
N ALA A 120 -11.78 19.73 -1.66
CA ALA A 120 -13.14 20.21 -1.88
C ALA A 120 -14.08 19.72 -0.76
N CYS A 121 -15.16 20.47 -0.49
CA CYS A 121 -16.24 20.07 0.42
C CYS A 121 -17.46 19.51 -0.31
N GLU A 122 -17.30 19.16 -1.58
CA GLU A 122 -18.39 18.66 -2.42
C GLU A 122 -18.52 17.14 -2.33
N PRO A 123 -19.75 16.58 -2.35
CA PRO A 123 -19.97 15.14 -2.41
C PRO A 123 -19.29 14.50 -3.63
N GLY A 124 -18.83 13.25 -3.49
CA GLY A 124 -18.23 12.48 -4.58
C GLY A 124 -16.77 12.84 -4.89
N ALA A 125 -16.13 13.69 -4.10
CA ALA A 125 -14.70 13.99 -4.19
C ALA A 125 -13.82 13.05 -3.35
N GLU A 126 -14.34 11.85 -3.06
CA GLU A 126 -13.69 10.82 -2.24
C GLU A 126 -12.58 10.13 -3.02
N LEU A 127 -11.42 10.00 -2.37
CA LEU A 127 -10.25 9.30 -2.88
C LEU A 127 -10.22 7.86 -2.38
N ALA A 128 -10.64 7.63 -1.13
CA ALA A 128 -10.72 6.30 -0.52
C ALA A 128 -11.64 6.31 0.71
N CYS A 129 -12.23 5.14 1.02
CA CYS A 129 -13.06 4.98 2.21
C CYS A 129 -12.85 3.66 2.95
N THR A 130 -13.02 3.68 4.27
CA THR A 130 -12.87 2.48 5.13
C THR A 130 -13.93 1.41 4.87
N THR A 131 -15.05 1.72 4.21
CA THR A 131 -16.06 0.71 3.83
C THR A 131 -15.51 -0.33 2.86
N ASP A 132 -14.43 -0.01 2.15
CA ASP A 132 -13.76 -0.92 1.21
C ASP A 132 -12.74 -1.83 1.91
N TYR A 133 -12.54 -1.67 3.22
CA TYR A 133 -11.53 -2.37 4.01
C TYR A 133 -12.18 -3.13 5.18
N PRO A 134 -11.52 -4.18 5.71
CA PRO A 134 -11.96 -4.83 6.93
C PRO A 134 -12.06 -3.83 8.10
N PRO A 135 -13.06 -3.97 9.00
CA PRO A 135 -13.20 -3.09 10.15
C PRO A 135 -11.94 -3.05 11.02
N GLY A 136 -11.50 -1.85 11.40
CA GLY A 136 -10.31 -1.64 12.22
C GLY A 136 -8.97 -1.68 11.47
N GLU A 137 -8.97 -1.89 10.16
CA GLU A 137 -7.76 -1.72 9.35
C GLU A 137 -7.56 -0.22 8.99
N PRO A 138 -6.31 0.25 8.89
CA PRO A 138 -6.03 1.61 8.47
C PRO A 138 -6.37 1.82 6.99
N LEU A 139 -6.92 2.98 6.66
CA LEU A 139 -7.05 3.45 5.30
C LEU A 139 -5.66 3.84 4.78
N VAL A 140 -5.26 3.33 3.62
CA VAL A 140 -3.96 3.68 3.00
C VAL A 140 -4.20 4.27 1.61
N ILE A 141 -3.74 5.50 1.40
CA ILE A 141 -3.70 6.13 0.08
C ILE A 141 -2.26 6.21 -0.38
N PRO A 142 -1.87 5.41 -1.38
CA PRO A 142 -0.50 5.40 -1.83
C PRO A 142 -0.17 6.63 -2.66
N ASP A 143 1.10 7.02 -2.63
CA ASP A 143 1.73 7.87 -3.64
C ASP A 143 1.09 9.26 -3.87
N LEU A 144 0.67 9.91 -2.79
CA LEU A 144 0.19 11.29 -2.83
C LEU A 144 1.34 12.24 -3.13
N ARG A 145 1.12 13.20 -4.03
CA ARG A 145 2.12 14.22 -4.38
C ARG A 145 2.34 15.21 -3.23
N GLY A 146 3.57 15.69 -3.09
CA GLY A 146 3.87 16.83 -2.21
C GLY A 146 3.07 18.09 -2.61
N GLY A 147 2.64 18.85 -1.61
CA GLY A 147 1.75 20.00 -1.74
C GLY A 147 0.27 19.65 -1.90
N THR A 148 -0.10 18.37 -2.00
CA THR A 148 -1.52 17.97 -2.08
C THR A 148 -2.20 18.28 -0.76
N ALA A 149 -3.28 19.06 -0.81
CA ALA A 149 -4.18 19.24 0.33
C ALA A 149 -5.33 18.23 0.21
N ILE A 150 -5.64 17.58 1.33
CA ILE A 150 -6.71 16.61 1.46
C ILE A 150 -7.51 16.89 2.72
N ARG A 151 -8.74 16.36 2.76
CA ARG A 151 -9.53 16.30 3.99
C ARG A 151 -9.67 14.87 4.46
N VAL A 152 -9.56 14.71 5.77
CA VAL A 152 -9.90 13.48 6.48
C VAL A 152 -11.25 13.71 7.13
N VAL A 153 -12.23 12.90 6.76
CA VAL A 153 -13.57 12.91 7.32
C VAL A 153 -13.73 11.68 8.19
N ILE A 154 -13.99 11.89 9.47
CA ILE A 154 -14.24 10.83 10.45
C ILE A 154 -15.73 10.85 10.75
N GLY A 155 -16.42 9.72 10.65
CA GLY A 155 -17.86 9.68 10.90
C GLY A 155 -18.29 8.44 11.65
N VAL A 156 -19.46 8.51 12.27
CA VAL A 156 -20.08 7.38 12.97
C VAL A 156 -21.21 6.80 12.13
N ASP A 157 -21.18 5.48 11.92
CA ASP A 157 -22.36 4.62 11.98
C ASP A 157 -23.76 5.27 12.20
N PRO A 158 -24.59 5.77 11.25
CA PRO A 158 -25.90 6.31 11.67
C PRO A 158 -26.80 5.25 12.34
N ASP A 159 -26.55 3.97 12.07
CA ASP A 159 -27.21 2.83 12.70
C ASP A 159 -26.40 2.26 13.88
N ASP A 160 -25.27 2.88 14.25
CA ASP A 160 -24.46 2.43 15.38
C ASP A 160 -25.21 2.64 16.71
N PRO A 161 -25.34 1.60 17.55
CA PRO A 161 -26.02 1.70 18.83
C PRO A 161 -25.47 2.79 19.76
N ILE A 162 -24.21 3.22 19.59
CA ILE A 162 -23.60 4.30 20.39
C ILE A 162 -24.33 5.64 20.20
N LEU A 163 -25.03 5.82 19.08
CA LEU A 163 -25.79 7.04 18.79
C LEU A 163 -27.19 7.05 19.41
N VAL A 164 -27.63 5.94 20.01
CA VAL A 164 -28.93 5.88 20.71
C VAL A 164 -28.82 6.70 21.99
N GLU A 165 -29.76 7.64 22.20
CA GLU A 165 -29.77 8.51 23.39
C GLU A 165 -29.51 7.71 24.67
N PRO A 166 -28.55 8.15 25.50
CA PRO A 166 -28.20 7.44 26.71
C PRO A 166 -29.35 7.60 27.73
N ALA A 167 -29.33 6.81 28.81
CA ALA A 167 -30.30 6.98 29.88
C ALA A 167 -30.26 8.42 30.44
N GLU A 168 -31.39 8.94 30.93
CA GLU A 168 -31.47 10.30 31.48
C GLU A 168 -30.33 10.56 32.48
N GLY A 169 -29.44 11.50 32.15
CA GLY A 169 -28.33 11.93 33.01
C GLY A 169 -26.96 11.32 32.66
N GLU A 170 -26.87 10.44 31.67
CA GLU A 170 -25.60 9.95 31.11
C GLU A 170 -25.17 10.79 29.90
N ALA A 171 -23.88 11.09 29.77
CA ALA A 171 -23.33 11.71 28.56
C ALA A 171 -23.01 10.61 27.54
N LEU A 172 -23.25 10.86 26.26
CA LEU A 172 -22.77 9.97 25.21
C LEU A 172 -21.24 10.09 25.14
N ASP A 173 -20.58 8.96 25.35
CA ASP A 173 -19.15 8.84 25.11
C ASP A 173 -18.93 8.63 23.61
N LEU A 174 -18.73 9.73 22.89
CA LEU A 174 -18.45 9.74 21.46
C LEU A 174 -17.04 10.24 21.19
N GLU A 175 -16.13 9.99 22.12
CA GLU A 175 -14.71 10.28 21.98
C GLU A 175 -14.09 9.35 20.93
N PHE A 176 -13.18 9.92 20.14
CA PHE A 176 -12.42 9.17 19.16
C PHE A 176 -11.01 9.71 19.01
N PHE A 177 -10.13 8.85 18.50
CA PHE A 177 -8.78 9.20 18.11
C PHE A 177 -8.60 8.93 16.63
N VAL A 178 -7.79 9.76 15.98
CA VAL A 178 -7.32 9.54 14.60
C VAL A 178 -5.80 9.68 14.56
N ASP A 179 -5.15 8.64 14.05
CA ASP A 179 -3.72 8.57 13.82
C ASP A 179 -3.43 8.82 12.34
N LEU A 180 -2.77 9.94 12.05
CA LEU A 180 -2.33 10.33 10.72
C LEU A 180 -0.85 10.00 10.55
N GLY A 181 -0.54 9.04 9.68
CA GLY A 181 0.83 8.63 9.35
C GLY A 181 1.18 8.99 7.91
N LEU A 182 2.43 9.39 7.68
CA LEU A 182 2.99 9.52 6.34
C LEU A 182 4.23 8.66 6.21
N THR A 183 4.29 7.88 5.12
CA THR A 183 5.51 7.18 4.70
C THR A 183 6.01 7.85 3.45
N LYS A 184 7.19 8.48 3.50
CA LYS A 184 7.77 9.13 2.33
C LYS A 184 7.95 8.12 1.19
N VAL A 185 7.61 8.53 -0.03
CA VAL A 185 7.90 7.81 -1.27
C VAL A 185 9.14 8.42 -1.90
N LEU A 186 10.14 7.59 -2.13
CA LEU A 186 11.46 7.93 -2.64
C LEU A 186 11.50 7.66 -4.15
N ASP A 187 12.09 8.60 -4.90
CA ASP A 187 12.22 8.46 -6.35
C ASP A 187 13.39 7.52 -6.72
N GLU A 188 13.45 7.09 -7.98
CA GLU A 188 14.58 6.32 -8.48
C GLU A 188 15.91 7.06 -8.27
N GLY A 189 16.91 6.37 -7.73
CA GLY A 189 18.23 6.89 -7.38
C GLY A 189 18.33 7.48 -5.96
N ASP A 190 17.21 7.72 -5.27
CA ASP A 190 17.23 8.21 -3.89
C ASP A 190 17.79 7.17 -2.94
N ARG A 191 18.46 7.63 -1.87
CA ARG A 191 18.92 6.75 -0.79
C ARG A 191 17.73 6.23 0.02
N CYS A 192 17.67 4.93 0.23
CA CYS A 192 16.52 4.25 0.85
C CYS A 192 16.85 3.58 2.20
N GLU A 193 18.10 3.67 2.67
CA GLU A 193 18.50 3.19 3.98
C GLU A 193 18.95 4.32 4.93
N PRO A 194 18.51 4.31 6.21
CA PRO A 194 17.64 3.29 6.83
C PRO A 194 16.18 3.39 6.36
N ALA A 195 15.38 2.33 6.59
CA ALA A 195 13.96 2.28 6.20
C ALA A 195 13.10 3.44 6.71
N ALA A 196 13.53 4.12 7.78
CA ALA A 196 12.91 5.36 8.27
C ALA A 196 12.93 6.52 7.26
N LEU A 197 13.73 6.44 6.19
CA LEU A 197 13.74 7.43 5.11
C LEU A 197 12.47 7.38 4.24
N GLY A 198 11.79 6.23 4.19
CA GLY A 198 10.63 6.00 3.34
C GLY A 198 10.68 4.67 2.61
N ARG A 199 9.76 4.48 1.68
CA ARG A 199 9.78 3.37 0.70
C ARG A 199 10.11 3.90 -0.68
N CYS A 200 10.62 3.04 -1.55
CA CYS A 200 10.79 3.36 -2.95
C CYS A 200 9.45 3.42 -3.69
N VAL A 201 9.38 4.22 -4.75
CA VAL A 201 8.22 4.30 -5.66
C VAL A 201 7.93 2.93 -6.29
N PHE A 202 6.67 2.68 -6.66
CA PHE A 202 6.31 1.48 -7.42
C PHE A 202 7.17 1.35 -8.69
N GLY A 203 7.60 0.13 -9.05
CA GLY A 203 8.60 -0.09 -10.08
C GLY A 203 10.05 -0.06 -9.60
N THR A 204 10.31 0.22 -8.31
CA THR A 204 11.67 0.36 -7.77
C THR A 204 11.85 -0.31 -6.39
N ALA A 205 12.97 -0.99 -6.17
CA ALA A 205 13.31 -1.60 -4.88
C ALA A 205 14.48 -0.87 -4.22
N CYS A 206 14.53 -0.92 -2.88
CA CYS A 206 15.71 -0.51 -2.14
C CYS A 206 16.79 -1.58 -2.30
N LEU A 207 17.70 -1.39 -3.25
CA LEU A 207 18.75 -2.35 -3.56
C LEU A 207 20.11 -1.81 -3.12
N PRO A 208 21.01 -2.69 -2.62
CA PRO A 208 22.37 -2.29 -2.29
C PRO A 208 23.05 -1.68 -3.53
N GLY A 209 23.86 -0.65 -3.29
CA GLY A 209 24.78 -0.16 -4.32
C GLY A 209 25.98 -1.08 -4.50
N GLY A 210 27.00 -0.61 -5.23
CA GLY A 210 28.32 -1.28 -5.23
C GLY A 210 28.97 -1.31 -3.84
N ASP A 211 30.15 -1.94 -3.73
CA ASP A 211 30.80 -2.33 -2.46
C ASP A 211 30.92 -1.25 -1.35
N ASP A 212 30.79 0.04 -1.67
CA ASP A 212 30.84 1.16 -0.72
C ASP A 212 29.69 2.18 -0.90
N GLU A 213 28.72 1.90 -1.78
CA GLU A 213 27.61 2.82 -2.07
C GLU A 213 26.38 2.51 -1.20
N PRO A 214 25.71 3.52 -0.63
CA PRO A 214 24.50 3.29 0.15
C PRO A 214 23.40 2.70 -0.74
N ALA A 215 22.51 1.89 -0.16
CA ALA A 215 21.36 1.38 -0.87
C ALA A 215 20.50 2.52 -1.42
N ARG A 216 20.02 2.33 -2.65
CA ARG A 216 19.20 3.31 -3.38
C ARG A 216 17.98 2.64 -3.99
N CYS A 217 16.96 3.43 -4.24
CA CYS A 217 15.83 3.00 -5.04
C CYS A 217 16.29 2.75 -6.47
N GLN A 218 16.23 1.51 -6.93
CA GLN A 218 16.65 1.10 -8.27
C GLN A 218 15.46 0.49 -8.98
N ALA A 219 15.32 0.76 -10.28
CA ALA A 219 14.26 0.17 -11.10
C ALA A 219 14.33 -1.36 -11.06
N ILE A 220 13.16 -1.98 -10.92
CA ILE A 220 12.98 -3.43 -11.00
C ILE A 220 12.53 -3.75 -12.42
N ALA A 221 13.27 -4.64 -13.09
CA ALA A 221 12.92 -5.04 -14.45
C ALA A 221 11.58 -5.79 -14.47
N ALA A 222 10.70 -5.41 -15.39
CA ALA A 222 9.39 -6.03 -15.59
C ALA A 222 8.45 -5.93 -14.37
N ASP A 223 8.60 -4.96 -13.46
CA ASP A 223 7.74 -4.90 -12.25
C ASP A 223 6.39 -4.24 -12.51
N THR A 224 6.29 -3.32 -13.48
CA THR A 224 5.05 -2.56 -13.72
C THR A 224 4.60 -2.61 -15.17
N CYS A 225 3.31 -2.47 -15.40
CA CYS A 225 2.76 -2.27 -16.74
C CYS A 225 3.23 -1.00 -17.45
N ALA A 226 3.70 0.02 -16.71
CA ALA A 226 4.25 1.23 -17.30
C ALA A 226 5.66 0.99 -17.87
N ALA A 227 6.39 0.02 -17.33
CA ALA A 227 7.73 -0.36 -17.73
C ALA A 227 7.87 -1.89 -17.86
N PRO A 228 7.10 -2.55 -18.76
CA PRO A 228 7.20 -3.98 -18.95
C PRO A 228 8.50 -4.32 -19.70
N GLU A 229 9.00 -5.53 -19.52
CA GLU A 229 10.16 -6.03 -20.28
C GLU A 229 9.71 -6.57 -21.64
N ASP A 230 10.33 -6.11 -22.72
CA ASP A 230 9.96 -6.54 -24.08
C ASP A 230 10.55 -7.93 -24.39
N VAL A 231 9.68 -8.87 -24.80
CA VAL A 231 10.02 -10.24 -25.16
C VAL A 231 9.64 -10.51 -26.60
N ALA A 232 10.60 -10.91 -27.43
CA ALA A 232 10.32 -11.42 -28.76
C ALA A 232 9.77 -12.85 -28.70
N VAL A 233 8.65 -13.10 -29.37
CA VAL A 233 8.07 -14.44 -29.50
C VAL A 233 8.35 -14.97 -30.91
N PRO A 234 9.43 -15.73 -31.13
CA PRO A 234 9.70 -16.32 -32.44
C PRO A 234 8.70 -17.44 -32.75
N THR A 235 8.48 -17.71 -34.04
CA THR A 235 7.60 -18.81 -34.47
C THR A 235 8.11 -20.19 -34.06
N SER A 236 9.41 -20.33 -33.74
CA SER A 236 9.99 -21.56 -33.19
C SER A 236 9.72 -21.77 -31.69
N GLY A 237 9.09 -20.79 -31.04
CA GLY A 237 8.96 -20.72 -29.59
C GLY A 237 10.20 -20.14 -28.89
N ALA A 238 9.98 -19.70 -27.65
CA ALA A 238 11.00 -19.13 -26.76
C ALA A 238 10.83 -19.65 -25.34
N THR A 239 11.89 -19.54 -24.55
CA THR A 239 11.85 -19.79 -23.11
C THR A 239 12.33 -18.54 -22.39
N LEU A 240 11.54 -18.04 -21.45
CA LEU A 240 11.94 -17.00 -20.51
C LEU A 240 12.44 -17.66 -19.24
N GLN A 241 13.59 -17.19 -18.77
CA GLN A 241 14.16 -17.58 -17.49
C GLN A 241 14.05 -16.38 -16.57
N LEU A 242 13.44 -16.58 -15.41
CA LEU A 242 13.30 -15.54 -14.39
C LEU A 242 13.72 -16.09 -13.03
N ALA A 243 14.37 -15.25 -12.24
CA ALA A 243 14.69 -15.57 -10.86
C ALA A 243 13.46 -15.24 -9.98
N ALA A 244 12.94 -16.24 -9.26
CA ALA A 244 11.73 -16.08 -8.44
C ALA A 244 11.95 -15.25 -7.16
N ASP A 245 13.21 -15.07 -6.76
CA ASP A 245 13.62 -14.24 -5.62
C ASP A 245 13.88 -12.77 -5.99
N GLU A 246 13.77 -12.40 -7.27
CA GLU A 246 13.89 -10.99 -7.67
C GLU A 246 12.81 -10.15 -6.97
N PRO A 247 13.20 -9.02 -6.35
CA PRO A 247 12.27 -8.17 -5.63
C PRO A 247 11.22 -7.65 -6.62
N GLN A 248 9.96 -7.68 -6.22
CA GLN A 248 8.84 -7.05 -6.95
C GLN A 248 8.05 -6.26 -5.93
N ASN A 249 7.52 -5.11 -6.33
CA ASN A 249 6.78 -4.22 -5.44
C ASN A 249 5.41 -3.80 -5.98
N ASP A 250 5.12 -4.15 -7.24
CA ASP A 250 3.79 -4.04 -7.82
C ASP A 250 3.01 -5.36 -7.65
N ALA A 251 1.69 -5.26 -7.76
CA ALA A 251 0.80 -6.41 -7.75
C ALA A 251 -0.44 -6.10 -8.58
N HIS A 252 -0.65 -6.86 -9.64
CA HIS A 252 -1.82 -6.72 -10.49
C HIS A 252 -2.89 -7.75 -10.09
N HIS A 253 -4.17 -7.41 -10.28
CA HIS A 253 -5.27 -8.30 -9.95
C HIS A 253 -5.60 -9.21 -11.14
N LEU A 254 -5.33 -10.52 -11.10
CA LEU A 254 -5.79 -11.45 -12.14
C LEU A 254 -7.10 -12.14 -11.72
N SER A 255 -8.00 -12.43 -12.66
CA SER A 255 -9.30 -13.03 -12.30
C SER A 255 -9.19 -14.46 -11.72
N CYS A 256 -8.11 -15.18 -11.99
CA CYS A 256 -7.89 -16.54 -11.45
C CYS A 256 -7.28 -16.60 -10.06
N THR A 257 -6.56 -15.56 -9.62
CA THR A 257 -5.77 -15.55 -8.37
C THR A 257 -6.19 -14.44 -7.41
N GLY A 258 -6.89 -13.42 -7.90
CA GLY A 258 -7.29 -12.25 -7.13
C GLY A 258 -6.20 -11.18 -7.11
N ALA A 259 -6.24 -10.31 -6.10
CA ALA A 259 -5.24 -9.26 -5.89
C ALA A 259 -4.13 -9.72 -4.94
N GLY A 260 -2.90 -9.24 -5.16
CA GLY A 260 -1.85 -9.26 -4.14
C GLY A 260 -0.77 -10.32 -4.27
N ALA A 261 -0.52 -10.86 -5.47
CA ALA A 261 0.71 -11.60 -5.74
C ALA A 261 1.79 -10.66 -6.31
N ARG A 262 3.05 -10.91 -5.94
CA ARG A 262 4.22 -10.34 -6.64
C ARG A 262 4.14 -10.80 -8.08
N ASP A 263 4.20 -9.92 -9.06
CA ASP A 263 4.19 -10.32 -10.46
C ASP A 263 5.28 -9.66 -11.30
N ARG A 264 5.53 -10.25 -12.47
CA ARG A 264 6.36 -9.66 -13.52
C ARG A 264 5.54 -9.47 -14.78
N VAL A 265 5.73 -8.34 -15.44
CA VAL A 265 5.00 -7.91 -16.63
C VAL A 265 5.93 -7.86 -17.85
N TYR A 266 5.64 -8.71 -18.83
CA TYR A 266 6.36 -8.75 -20.10
C TYR A 266 5.48 -8.27 -21.24
N ARG A 267 6.04 -7.49 -22.17
CA ARG A 267 5.37 -7.11 -23.42
C ARG A 267 5.79 -8.07 -24.52
N LEU A 268 4.82 -8.78 -25.08
CA LEU A 268 5.07 -9.80 -26.09
C LEU A 268 5.07 -9.19 -27.50
N ALA A 269 6.25 -9.18 -28.13
CA ALA A 269 6.41 -8.82 -29.53
C ALA A 269 6.08 -10.04 -30.42
N LEU A 270 4.85 -10.06 -30.92
CA LEU A 270 4.36 -11.11 -31.81
C LEU A 270 5.03 -11.03 -33.20
N PRO A 271 5.31 -12.17 -33.86
CA PRO A 271 5.88 -12.17 -35.19
C PRO A 271 4.83 -11.74 -36.23
N ALA A 272 5.27 -11.07 -37.29
CA ALA A 272 4.39 -10.72 -38.40
C ALA A 272 4.03 -11.95 -39.24
N GLY A 273 2.89 -11.90 -39.93
CA GLY A 273 2.49 -12.92 -40.90
C GLY A 273 2.00 -14.24 -40.29
N LEU A 274 1.51 -14.19 -39.05
CA LEU A 274 0.82 -15.32 -38.42
C LEU A 274 -0.41 -15.73 -39.23
N GLY A 275 -0.65 -17.04 -39.33
CA GLY A 275 -1.83 -17.60 -39.99
C GLY A 275 -3.10 -17.36 -39.17
N ASP A 276 -4.24 -17.37 -39.87
CA ASP A 276 -5.55 -17.39 -39.21
C ASP A 276 -5.65 -18.59 -38.27
N GLY A 277 -6.10 -18.36 -37.04
CA GLY A 277 -6.23 -19.41 -36.02
C GLY A 277 -4.94 -19.74 -35.26
N ALA A 278 -3.82 -19.05 -35.51
CA ALA A 278 -2.63 -19.20 -34.69
C ALA A 278 -2.91 -18.88 -33.21
N VAL A 279 -2.40 -19.73 -32.31
CA VAL A 279 -2.57 -19.62 -30.85
C VAL A 279 -1.22 -19.53 -30.18
N LEU A 280 -1.07 -18.61 -29.21
CA LEU A 280 0.11 -18.54 -28.35
C LEU A 280 -0.20 -19.33 -27.10
N ARG A 281 0.50 -20.44 -26.90
CA ARG A 281 0.50 -21.18 -25.65
C ARG A 281 1.65 -20.70 -24.78
N ILE A 282 1.35 -20.36 -23.54
CA ILE A 282 2.32 -20.00 -22.52
C ILE A 282 2.18 -20.98 -21.37
N HIS A 283 3.30 -21.58 -20.97
CA HIS A 283 3.33 -22.67 -20.01
C HIS A 283 4.48 -22.51 -19.02
N THR A 284 4.26 -22.95 -17.79
CA THR A 284 5.32 -23.16 -16.80
C THR A 284 5.00 -24.42 -16.00
N ASP A 285 6.01 -25.21 -15.68
CA ASP A 285 5.92 -26.36 -14.78
C ASP A 285 6.01 -25.96 -13.29
N HIS A 286 6.25 -24.68 -12.97
CA HIS A 286 6.48 -24.26 -11.60
C HIS A 286 5.16 -24.17 -10.82
N PRO A 287 4.97 -24.92 -9.72
CA PRO A 287 3.65 -25.07 -9.09
C PRO A 287 3.18 -23.85 -8.31
N GLY A 288 4.10 -22.94 -7.97
CA GLY A 288 3.81 -21.69 -7.28
C GLY A 288 3.62 -20.49 -8.20
N VAL A 289 3.60 -20.67 -9.53
CA VAL A 289 3.54 -19.56 -10.49
C VAL A 289 2.18 -19.51 -11.17
N GLY A 290 1.59 -18.31 -11.22
CA GLY A 290 0.36 -17.99 -11.97
C GLY A 290 0.68 -17.27 -13.27
N LEU A 291 -0.23 -17.34 -14.24
CA LEU A 291 -0.07 -16.69 -15.55
C LEU A 291 -1.32 -15.88 -15.91
N GLY A 292 -1.14 -14.69 -16.47
CA GLY A 292 -2.21 -13.83 -16.98
C GLY A 292 -1.84 -13.19 -18.30
N LEU A 293 -2.83 -12.95 -19.16
CA LEU A 293 -2.65 -12.25 -20.44
C LEU A 293 -3.66 -11.13 -20.57
N ARG A 294 -3.18 -9.92 -20.89
CA ARG A 294 -4.02 -8.75 -21.18
C ARG A 294 -3.68 -8.15 -22.53
N ALA A 295 -4.70 -7.64 -23.22
CA ALA A 295 -4.54 -6.87 -24.44
C ALA A 295 -5.79 -6.02 -24.74
N PRO A 296 -5.63 -4.73 -25.13
CA PRO A 296 -4.38 -4.07 -25.50
C PRO A 296 -3.68 -3.33 -24.34
N SER A 297 -4.30 -3.24 -23.16
CA SER A 297 -3.75 -2.46 -22.05
C SER A 297 -3.56 -3.30 -20.78
N CYS A 298 -3.15 -2.61 -19.70
CA CYS A 298 -3.00 -3.20 -18.38
C CYS A 298 -4.32 -3.22 -17.58
N LEU A 299 -5.45 -2.79 -18.15
CA LEU A 299 -6.71 -2.80 -17.40
C LEU A 299 -7.22 -4.22 -17.20
N ASP A 300 -7.82 -4.50 -16.04
CA ASP A 300 -8.43 -5.81 -15.75
C ASP A 300 -9.49 -6.21 -16.80
N ALA A 301 -10.21 -5.23 -17.34
CA ALA A 301 -11.21 -5.44 -18.39
C ALA A 301 -10.61 -5.95 -19.72
N ASP A 302 -9.30 -5.82 -19.91
CA ASP A 302 -8.57 -6.30 -21.09
C ASP A 302 -7.97 -7.70 -20.90
N GLU A 303 -8.26 -8.37 -19.78
CA GLU A 303 -7.84 -9.75 -19.54
C GLU A 303 -8.45 -10.70 -20.58
N ARG A 304 -7.58 -11.50 -21.19
CA ARG A 304 -7.92 -12.45 -22.27
C ARG A 304 -7.88 -13.89 -21.79
N ALA A 305 -6.93 -14.21 -20.92
CA ALA A 305 -6.74 -15.53 -20.35
C ALA A 305 -5.97 -15.42 -19.04
N CYS A 306 -6.20 -16.37 -18.15
CA CYS A 306 -5.52 -16.44 -16.86
C CYS A 306 -5.50 -17.90 -16.35
N ALA A 307 -4.45 -18.28 -15.61
CA ALA A 307 -4.30 -19.57 -14.97
C ALA A 307 -3.66 -19.40 -13.58
N ALA A 308 -4.34 -19.90 -12.55
CA ALA A 308 -3.82 -19.90 -11.19
C ALA A 308 -2.68 -20.93 -11.02
N PRO A 309 -1.81 -20.75 -10.02
CA PRO A 309 -0.82 -21.77 -9.63
C PRO A 309 -1.47 -23.13 -9.36
N ALA A 310 -0.87 -24.23 -9.85
CA ALA A 310 -1.34 -25.60 -9.66
C ALA A 310 -0.17 -26.60 -9.58
N GLU A 311 -0.39 -27.81 -9.07
CA GLU A 311 0.68 -28.80 -8.84
C GLU A 311 1.46 -29.17 -10.10
N ASP A 312 0.80 -29.23 -11.26
CA ASP A 312 1.40 -29.52 -12.58
C ASP A 312 1.79 -28.24 -13.35
N GLY A 313 1.86 -27.10 -12.66
CA GLY A 313 2.14 -25.79 -13.24
C GLY A 313 0.91 -25.09 -13.85
N ALA A 314 1.15 -24.05 -14.64
CA ALA A 314 0.11 -23.20 -15.22
C ALA A 314 0.22 -23.13 -16.74
N THR A 315 -0.91 -23.03 -17.43
CA THR A 315 -0.96 -22.89 -18.90
C THR A 315 -2.06 -21.92 -19.29
N VAL A 316 -1.74 -20.96 -20.16
CA VAL A 316 -2.70 -20.06 -20.79
C VAL A 316 -2.54 -20.09 -22.31
N ASP A 317 -3.67 -20.03 -23.02
CA ASP A 317 -3.72 -19.97 -24.48
C ASP A 317 -4.32 -18.62 -24.91
N LEU A 318 -3.67 -17.93 -25.84
CA LEU A 318 -4.15 -16.69 -26.46
C LEU A 318 -4.39 -16.91 -27.95
N GLY A 319 -5.66 -16.89 -28.34
CA GLY A 319 -6.08 -16.93 -29.74
C GLY A 319 -6.01 -15.57 -30.44
N ASP A 320 -6.53 -15.53 -31.68
CA ASP A 320 -6.61 -14.31 -32.51
C ASP A 320 -5.28 -13.56 -32.69
N LEU A 321 -4.15 -14.27 -32.62
CA LEU A 321 -2.82 -13.65 -32.69
C LEU A 321 -2.59 -12.88 -33.98
N ALA A 322 -3.10 -13.39 -35.10
CA ALA A 322 -2.97 -12.74 -36.40
C ALA A 322 -3.64 -11.36 -36.41
N ALA A 323 -4.79 -11.22 -35.77
CA ALA A 323 -5.49 -9.95 -35.63
C ALA A 323 -4.72 -8.99 -34.71
N LEU A 324 -4.29 -9.46 -33.53
CA LEU A 324 -3.48 -8.66 -32.60
C LEU A 324 -2.20 -8.15 -33.25
N ALA A 325 -1.45 -9.01 -33.92
CA ALA A 325 -0.23 -8.64 -34.63
C ALA A 325 -0.51 -7.68 -35.81
N GLY A 326 -1.60 -7.90 -36.55
CA GLY A 326 -2.02 -7.04 -37.66
C GLY A 326 -2.41 -5.62 -37.21
N ASP A 327 -3.02 -5.50 -36.04
CA ASP A 327 -3.41 -4.23 -35.41
C ASP A 327 -2.25 -3.56 -34.65
N GLY A 328 -1.08 -4.21 -34.59
CA GLY A 328 0.08 -3.73 -33.84
C GLY A 328 -0.11 -3.76 -32.32
N VAL A 329 -1.03 -4.58 -31.82
CA VAL A 329 -1.26 -4.78 -30.39
C VAL A 329 -0.25 -5.77 -29.85
N ALA A 330 0.56 -5.33 -28.89
CA ALA A 330 1.49 -6.19 -28.16
C ALA A 330 0.85 -6.62 -26.83
N PRO A 331 0.47 -7.90 -26.66
CA PRO A 331 -0.11 -8.39 -25.41
C PRO A 331 0.86 -8.26 -24.24
N LEU A 332 0.32 -8.10 -23.04
CA LEU A 332 1.08 -8.13 -21.78
C LEU A 332 0.90 -9.50 -21.11
N LEU A 333 2.01 -10.15 -20.78
CA LEU A 333 2.08 -11.37 -19.98
C LEU A 333 2.40 -10.99 -18.53
N PHE A 334 1.53 -11.40 -17.63
CA PHE A 334 1.71 -11.31 -16.18
C PHE A 334 2.15 -12.67 -15.67
N VAL A 335 3.28 -12.72 -14.96
CA VAL A 335 3.81 -13.91 -14.31
C VAL A 335 3.76 -13.67 -12.81
N GLU A 336 2.77 -14.24 -12.15
CA GLU A 336 2.64 -14.15 -10.69
C GLU A 336 3.65 -15.12 -10.04
N LEU A 337 4.52 -14.57 -9.21
CA LEU A 337 5.57 -15.30 -8.52
C LEU A 337 5.02 -15.94 -7.23
N PRO A 338 5.70 -16.99 -6.72
CA PRO A 338 5.37 -17.56 -5.43
C PRO A 338 5.39 -16.51 -4.30
N GLN A 339 4.41 -16.62 -3.38
CA GLN A 339 4.27 -15.73 -2.23
C GLN A 339 5.52 -15.75 -1.34
N GLU A 340 6.05 -16.94 -1.07
CA GLU A 340 7.36 -17.10 -0.44
C GLU A 340 8.42 -17.15 -1.55
N PRO A 341 9.38 -16.20 -1.59
CA PRO A 341 10.45 -16.25 -2.58
C PRO A 341 11.23 -17.55 -2.43
N ASP A 342 11.20 -18.37 -3.47
CA ASP A 342 12.14 -19.48 -3.65
C ASP A 342 13.34 -18.95 -4.44
N ALA A 343 14.55 -19.39 -4.10
CA ALA A 343 15.77 -19.04 -4.81
C ALA A 343 15.91 -19.79 -6.16
N GLY A 344 14.81 -20.34 -6.67
CA GLY A 344 14.75 -21.11 -7.91
C GLY A 344 14.62 -20.22 -9.15
N GLU A 345 15.12 -20.75 -10.26
CA GLU A 345 14.78 -20.23 -11.59
C GLU A 345 13.43 -20.79 -12.02
N VAL A 346 12.57 -19.92 -12.54
CA VAL A 346 11.30 -20.29 -13.17
C VAL A 346 11.48 -20.18 -14.68
N ALA A 347 11.15 -21.27 -15.38
CA ALA A 347 11.10 -21.30 -16.83
C ALA A 347 9.65 -21.09 -17.30
N ILE A 348 9.45 -20.14 -18.22
CA ILE A 348 8.19 -19.94 -18.94
C ILE A 348 8.44 -20.28 -20.41
N GLU A 349 7.70 -21.25 -20.94
CA GLU A 349 7.74 -21.62 -22.35
C GLU A 349 6.65 -20.88 -23.13
N LEU A 350 7.04 -20.28 -24.26
CA LEU A 350 6.15 -19.58 -25.18
C LEU A 350 6.18 -20.30 -26.51
N THR A 351 5.06 -20.87 -26.94
CA THR A 351 4.96 -21.65 -28.17
C THR A 351 3.81 -21.14 -29.03
N ILE A 352 4.08 -20.83 -30.30
CA ILE A 352 3.03 -20.54 -31.28
C ILE A 352 2.61 -21.86 -31.92
N LEU A 353 1.32 -22.14 -31.85
CA LEU A 353 0.67 -23.30 -32.47
C LEU A 353 -0.05 -22.84 -33.73
N ASP A 354 0.20 -23.53 -34.84
CA ASP A 354 -0.53 -23.31 -36.09
C ASP A 354 -1.97 -23.84 -35.96
N GLY A 355 -2.93 -23.06 -36.48
CA GLY A 355 -4.36 -23.37 -36.51
C GLY A 355 -4.79 -24.30 -37.64
#